data_AF-A0A512ASR8-F1
#
_entry.id   AF-A0A512ASR8-F1
#
_cell.length_a   1.000
_cell.length_b   1.000
_cell.length_c   1.000
_cell.angle_alpha   90.00
_cell.angle_beta   90.00
_cell.angle_gamma   90.00
#
_symmetry.space_group_name_H-M   'P 1'
#
loop_
_entity.id
_entity.type
_entity.pdbx_description
1 polymer ?
#
loop_
_entity_poly.entity_id
_entity_poly.type
_entity_poly.pdbx_seq_one_letter_code
_entity_poly.pdbx_strand_id
1 'polypeptide(L)'
;MKRLLFLQVLIILIFTGCDRLGIEPGVSDCIVKSTKKLNKESPCDKGASVKEYKFQNKIVYVLSPGNCMSDSGAKVVDAECNQIGYLGGLTGNTKIDGIEFSTATFIRTIWDN
;
A
#
# COMPACT_ATOMS: atom_id res chain seq x y z
N MET A 1 -17.16 -21.21 -45.83
CA MET A 1 -16.36 -20.13 -45.21
C MET A 1 -17.10 -19.31 -44.14
N LYS A 2 -18.18 -19.82 -43.50
CA LYS A 2 -18.84 -19.14 -42.36
C LYS A 2 -18.50 -19.77 -40.99
N ARG A 3 -18.01 -21.01 -40.98
CA ARG A 3 -17.60 -21.74 -39.76
C ARG A 3 -16.23 -21.31 -39.22
N LEU A 4 -15.39 -20.68 -40.05
CA LEU A 4 -14.09 -20.13 -39.64
C LEU A 4 -14.21 -18.74 -38.98
N LEU A 5 -15.29 -18.00 -39.24
CA LEU A 5 -15.56 -16.69 -38.60
C LEU A 5 -15.98 -16.82 -37.13
N PHE A 6 -16.60 -17.95 -36.75
CA PHE A 6 -16.98 -18.20 -35.35
C PHE A 6 -15.79 -18.52 -34.44
N LEU A 7 -14.64 -18.95 -34.99
CA LEU A 7 -13.46 -19.30 -34.21
C LEU A 7 -12.68 -18.06 -33.71
N GLN A 8 -12.85 -16.91 -34.36
CA GLN A 8 -12.11 -15.69 -34.01
C GLN A 8 -12.73 -14.92 -32.83
N VAL A 9 -14.01 -15.12 -32.53
CA VAL A 9 -14.70 -14.43 -31.42
C VAL A 9 -14.36 -15.04 -30.06
N LEU A 10 -13.95 -16.32 -30.00
CA LEU A 10 -13.67 -17.02 -28.75
C LEU A 10 -12.26 -16.70 -28.17
N ILE A 11 -11.35 -16.14 -28.96
CA ILE A 11 -9.95 -15.90 -28.56
C ILE A 11 -9.80 -14.59 -27.76
N ILE A 12 -10.80 -13.70 -27.75
CA ILE A 12 -10.67 -12.35 -27.16
C ILE A 12 -10.98 -12.34 -25.64
N LEU A 13 -11.48 -13.43 -25.05
CA LEU A 13 -11.99 -13.42 -23.67
C LEU A 13 -11.01 -13.77 -22.53
N ILE A 14 -9.72 -14.02 -22.79
CA ILE A 14 -8.88 -14.77 -21.82
C ILE A 14 -7.91 -13.92 -20.97
N PHE A 15 -7.81 -12.59 -21.12
CA PHE A 15 -6.77 -11.82 -20.40
C PHE A 15 -7.25 -10.66 -19.51
N THR A 16 -8.42 -10.74 -18.90
CA THR A 16 -8.71 -9.87 -17.73
C THR A 16 -8.35 -10.61 -16.43
N GLY A 17 -7.08 -10.98 -16.30
CA GLY A 17 -6.52 -11.40 -15.01
C GLY A 17 -6.46 -10.18 -14.10
N CYS A 18 -7.41 -10.03 -13.18
CA CYS A 18 -7.32 -9.01 -12.16
C CYS A 18 -6.31 -9.51 -11.12
N ASP A 19 -5.09 -8.97 -11.13
CA ASP A 19 -4.09 -9.28 -10.11
C ASP A 19 -4.67 -8.93 -8.73
N ARG A 20 -5.03 -9.97 -7.98
CA ARG A 20 -5.51 -9.82 -6.61
C ARG A 20 -4.29 -9.62 -5.74
N LEU A 21 -3.96 -8.36 -5.46
CA LEU A 21 -2.84 -7.94 -4.62
C LEU A 21 -2.98 -8.34 -3.14
N GLY A 22 -3.84 -9.29 -2.76
CA GLY A 22 -3.96 -9.74 -1.36
C GLY A 22 -4.29 -8.64 -0.34
N ILE A 23 -4.91 -7.54 -0.77
CA ILE A 23 -5.25 -6.42 0.12
C ILE A 23 -6.39 -6.84 1.04
N GLU A 24 -6.18 -6.72 2.35
CA GLU A 24 -7.20 -7.03 3.35
C GLU A 24 -8.48 -6.19 3.16
N PRO A 25 -9.67 -6.79 3.32
CA PRO A 25 -10.93 -6.07 3.17
C PRO A 25 -11.19 -5.08 4.31
N GLY A 26 -12.17 -4.20 4.11
CA GLY A 26 -12.60 -3.23 5.11
C GLY A 26 -11.69 -2.01 5.25
N VAL A 27 -10.84 -1.74 4.26
CA VAL A 27 -10.11 -0.48 4.13
C VAL A 27 -10.75 0.43 3.08
N SER A 28 -10.50 1.73 3.16
CA SER A 28 -11.05 2.70 2.21
C SER A 28 -10.46 2.49 0.80
N ASP A 29 -11.21 2.93 -0.22
CA ASP A 29 -10.74 2.94 -1.62
C ASP A 29 -9.42 3.69 -1.78
N CYS A 30 -9.19 4.69 -0.93
CA CYS A 30 -7.96 5.45 -0.95
C CYS A 30 -6.75 4.62 -0.54
N ILE A 31 -6.87 3.83 0.54
CA ILE A 31 -5.82 2.91 0.98
C ILE A 31 -5.58 1.81 -0.05
N VAL A 32 -6.65 1.29 -0.67
CA VAL A 32 -6.53 0.33 -1.79
C VAL A 32 -5.70 0.93 -2.94
N LYS A 33 -6.01 2.16 -3.37
CA LYS A 33 -5.28 2.85 -4.45
C LYS A 33 -3.83 3.12 -4.07
N SER A 34 -3.58 3.55 -2.83
CA SER A 34 -2.23 3.82 -2.34
C SER A 34 -1.38 2.55 -2.25
N THR A 35 -1.98 1.44 -1.83
CA THR A 35 -1.34 0.12 -1.81
C THR A 35 -0.98 -0.35 -3.22
N LYS A 36 -1.92 -0.23 -4.17
CA LYS A 36 -1.67 -0.53 -5.59
C LYS A 36 -0.54 0.29 -6.18
N LYS A 37 -0.47 1.58 -5.82
CA LYS A 37 0.59 2.48 -6.23
C LYS A 37 1.94 2.05 -5.64
N LEU A 38 1.98 1.80 -4.33
CA LEU A 38 3.17 1.33 -3.62
C LEU A 38 3.71 0.01 -4.20
N ASN A 39 2.84 -0.97 -4.49
CA ASN A 39 3.25 -2.22 -5.12
C ASN A 39 3.91 -2.02 -6.50
N LYS A 40 3.49 -1.00 -7.26
CA LYS A 40 4.02 -0.73 -8.59
C LYS A 40 5.30 0.11 -8.56
N GLU A 41 5.43 0.98 -7.56
CA GLU A 41 6.47 2.02 -7.52
C GLU A 41 7.53 1.77 -6.43
N SER A 42 7.34 0.76 -5.58
CA SER A 42 8.35 0.42 -4.57
C SER A 42 9.69 0.14 -5.25
N PRO A 43 10.78 0.77 -4.78
CA PRO A 43 12.13 0.51 -5.29
C PRO A 43 12.70 -0.83 -4.78
N CYS A 44 11.99 -1.50 -3.87
CA CYS A 44 12.44 -2.73 -3.22
C CYS A 44 11.61 -3.92 -3.71
N ASP A 45 12.29 -5.01 -4.08
CA ASP A 45 11.61 -6.24 -4.51
C ASP A 45 10.74 -6.87 -3.41
N LYS A 46 11.05 -6.59 -2.13
CA LYS A 46 10.37 -7.14 -0.95
C LYS A 46 10.35 -6.16 0.22
N GLY A 47 9.42 -6.39 1.15
CA GLY A 47 9.32 -5.67 2.41
C GLY A 47 8.58 -4.35 2.34
N ALA A 48 8.08 -3.97 1.16
CA ALA A 48 7.08 -2.93 1.07
C ALA A 48 5.81 -3.38 1.78
N SER A 49 5.16 -2.48 2.50
CA SER A 49 3.96 -2.83 3.26
C SER A 49 3.06 -1.64 3.51
N VAL A 50 1.78 -1.93 3.73
CA VAL A 50 0.80 -1.00 4.29
C VAL A 50 0.30 -1.59 5.60
N LYS A 51 0.53 -0.88 6.70
CA LYS A 51 0.17 -1.33 8.04
C LYS A 51 -0.73 -0.32 8.74
N GLU A 52 -1.75 -0.83 9.42
CA GLU A 52 -2.74 -0.04 10.14
C GLU A 52 -2.35 0.09 11.62
N TYR A 53 -2.45 1.29 12.15
CA TYR A 53 -2.12 1.63 13.54
C TYR A 53 -3.21 2.51 14.16
N LYS A 54 -3.32 2.43 15.48
CA LYS A 54 -3.97 3.45 16.29
C LYS A 54 -2.91 4.41 16.85
N PHE A 55 -2.95 5.67 16.44
CA PHE A 55 -2.03 6.71 16.90
C PHE A 55 -2.82 7.97 17.28
N GLN A 56 -2.56 8.54 18.45
CA GLN A 56 -3.32 9.68 18.99
C GLN A 56 -4.85 9.47 18.94
N ASN A 57 -5.29 8.26 19.26
CA ASN A 57 -6.70 7.83 19.21
C ASN A 57 -7.37 7.90 17.82
N LYS A 58 -6.58 8.00 16.74
CA LYS A 58 -7.03 7.94 15.34
C LYS A 58 -6.46 6.71 14.64
N ILE A 59 -7.17 6.22 13.63
CA ILE A 59 -6.67 5.19 12.72
C ILE A 59 -5.76 5.84 11.69
N VAL A 60 -4.56 5.29 11.52
CA VAL A 60 -3.56 5.78 10.58
C VAL A 60 -2.92 4.59 9.86
N TYR A 61 -2.37 4.85 8.68
CA TYR A 61 -1.74 3.86 7.81
C TYR A 61 -0.31 4.26 7.52
N VAL A 62 0.62 3.34 7.74
CA VAL A 62 2.04 3.51 7.41
C VAL A 62 2.30 2.80 6.09
N LEU A 63 2.68 3.59 5.08
CA LEU A 63 3.03 3.13 3.74
C LEU A 63 4.56 3.08 3.65
N SER A 64 5.11 1.88 3.77
CA SER A 64 6.55 1.65 3.73
C SER A 64 6.96 1.11 2.35
N PRO A 65 7.91 1.74 1.64
CA PRO A 65 8.41 1.26 0.35
C PRO A 65 9.37 0.07 0.48
N GLY A 66 9.65 -0.42 1.70
CA GLY A 66 10.65 -1.45 1.95
C GLY A 66 12.01 -0.88 2.38
N ASN A 67 12.92 -1.77 2.79
CA ASN A 67 14.15 -1.41 3.50
C ASN A 67 15.43 -1.63 2.67
N CYS A 68 15.34 -1.61 1.35
CA CYS A 68 16.49 -1.79 0.45
C CYS A 68 17.37 -0.53 0.33
N MET A 69 16.93 0.61 0.89
CA MET A 69 17.66 1.87 0.90
C MET A 69 17.93 2.31 2.35
N SER A 70 19.16 2.76 2.63
CA SER A 70 19.59 3.20 3.97
C SER A 70 18.76 4.39 4.48
N ASP A 71 18.42 5.33 3.59
CA ASP A 71 17.64 6.53 3.92
C ASP A 71 16.16 6.37 3.55
N SER A 72 15.65 5.14 3.56
CA SER A 72 14.23 4.88 3.32
C SER A 72 13.38 5.51 4.43
N GLY A 73 12.18 5.93 4.05
CA GLY A 73 11.19 6.38 5.00
C GLY A 73 9.79 5.93 4.60
N ALA A 74 8.85 6.11 5.51
CA ALA A 74 7.49 5.66 5.34
C ALA A 74 6.53 6.83 5.52
N LYS A 75 5.58 6.96 4.60
CA LYS A 75 4.52 7.96 4.69
C LYS A 75 3.47 7.50 5.68
N VAL A 76 2.97 8.40 6.51
CA VAL A 76 1.85 8.14 7.42
C VAL A 76 0.65 8.96 6.98
N VAL A 77 -0.49 8.29 6.82
CA VAL A 77 -1.74 8.88 6.34
C VAL A 77 -2.95 8.48 7.18
N ASP A 78 -4.03 9.23 7.09
CA ASP A 78 -5.35 8.83 7.62
C ASP A 78 -6.14 7.95 6.63
N ALA A 79 -7.39 7.63 6.97
CA ALA A 79 -8.25 6.79 6.14
C ALA A 79 -8.63 7.43 4.79
N GLU A 80 -8.54 8.75 4.69
CA GLU A 80 -8.76 9.56 3.49
C GLU A 80 -7.46 9.81 2.70
N CYS A 81 -6.35 9.20 3.12
CA CYS A 81 -4.98 9.39 2.62
C CYS A 81 -4.41 10.81 2.74
N ASN A 82 -4.94 11.64 3.65
CA ASN A 82 -4.26 12.88 3.97
C ASN A 82 -2.94 12.54 4.64
N GLN A 83 -1.86 13.16 4.19
CA GLN A 83 -0.55 12.96 4.81
C GLN A 83 -0.52 13.67 6.16
N ILE A 84 -0.32 12.91 7.21
CA ILE A 84 -0.17 13.45 8.57
C ILE A 84 1.29 13.46 9.03
N GLY A 85 2.16 12.68 8.37
CA GLY A 85 3.58 12.67 8.72
C GLY A 85 4.43 11.77 7.84
N TYR A 86 5.71 11.69 8.20
CA TYR A 86 6.71 10.86 7.52
C TYR A 86 7.69 10.33 8.56
N LEU A 87 7.98 9.03 8.54
CA LEU A 87 8.86 8.35 9.47
C LEU A 87 10.16 7.90 8.77
N GLY A 88 11.26 7.86 9.51
CA GLY A 88 12.57 7.51 8.98
C GLY A 88 13.12 8.60 8.05
N GLY A 89 13.64 8.19 6.90
CA GLY A 89 14.36 9.07 5.99
C GLY A 89 15.75 9.45 6.50
N LEU A 90 16.44 10.30 5.75
CA LEU A 90 17.79 10.77 6.07
C LEU A 90 17.92 11.39 7.47
N THR A 91 16.85 12.05 7.95
CA THR A 91 16.83 12.66 9.28
C THR A 91 16.48 11.68 10.40
N GLY A 92 16.05 10.46 10.07
CA GLY A 92 15.62 9.46 11.04
C GLY A 92 14.40 9.91 11.85
N ASN A 93 13.42 10.57 11.22
CA ASN A 93 12.29 11.13 11.96
C ASN A 93 11.45 10.04 12.64
N THR A 94 11.28 10.11 13.95
CA THR A 94 10.48 9.17 14.74
C THR A 94 9.14 9.76 15.19
N LYS A 95 8.90 11.05 14.92
CA LYS A 95 7.79 11.81 15.49
C LYS A 95 6.80 12.28 14.44
N ILE A 96 5.53 12.38 14.84
CA ILE A 96 4.46 13.03 14.09
C ILE A 96 3.78 14.01 15.03
N ASP A 97 3.68 15.28 14.62
CA ASP A 97 3.18 16.39 15.44
C ASP A 97 3.88 16.48 16.82
N GLY A 98 5.20 16.20 16.84
CA GLY A 98 6.02 16.24 18.06
C GLY A 98 5.87 15.01 18.98
N ILE A 99 4.96 14.08 18.67
CA ILE A 99 4.73 12.86 19.46
C ILE A 99 5.46 11.68 18.82
N GLU A 100 6.14 10.88 19.66
CA GLU A 100 6.82 9.65 19.22
C GLU A 100 5.84 8.64 18.64
N PHE A 101 6.08 8.20 17.41
CA PHE A 101 5.24 7.21 16.74
C PHE A 101 5.35 5.82 17.38
N SER A 102 6.39 5.56 18.18
CA SER A 102 6.50 4.34 18.99
C SER A 102 5.37 4.17 20.00
N THR A 103 4.61 5.23 20.28
CA THR A 103 3.37 5.17 21.10
C THR A 103 2.16 4.62 20.33
N ALA A 104 2.25 4.47 19.00
CA ALA A 104 1.20 3.92 18.18
C ALA A 104 0.99 2.42 18.48
N THR A 105 -0.27 1.98 18.51
CA THR A 105 -0.62 0.57 18.65
C THR A 105 -0.83 -0.03 17.27
N PHE A 106 -0.06 -1.07 16.93
CA PHE A 106 -0.28 -1.84 15.71
C PHE A 106 -1.65 -2.55 15.75
N ILE A 107 -2.39 -2.49 14.64
CA ILE A 107 -3.70 -3.16 14.50
C ILE A 107 -3.54 -4.38 13.60
N ARG A 108 -3.13 -4.18 12.34
CA ARG A 108 -2.97 -5.26 11.36
C ARG A 108 -2.11 -4.82 10.18
N THR A 109 -1.62 -5.81 9.42
CA THR A 109 -1.06 -5.61 8.09
C THR A 109 -2.20 -5.60 7.09
N ILE A 110 -2.27 -4.57 6.25
CA ILE A 110 -3.24 -4.47 5.15
C ILE A 110 -2.73 -5.16 3.90
N TRP A 111 -1.41 -5.07 3.68
CA TRP A 111 -0.71 -5.62 2.53
C TRP A 111 0.80 -5.64 2.75
N ASP A 112 1.50 -6.61 2.17
CA ASP A 112 2.96 -6.67 2.02
C ASP A 112 3.38 -7.43 0.74
N ASN A 113 4.66 -7.30 0.33
CA ASN A 113 5.28 -8.02 -0.79
C ASN A 113 6.53 -8.84 -0.44
#